data_AF-A0A345YFN3-F1
#
_entry.id   AF-A0A345YFN3-F1
#
_cell.length_a   1.000
_cell.length_b   1.000
_cell.length_c   1.000
_cell.angle_alpha   90.00
_cell.angle_beta   90.00
_cell.angle_gamma   90.00
#
_symmetry.space_group_name_H-M   'P 1'
#
loop_
_entity.id
_entity.type
_entity.pdbx_description
1 polymer ?
#
loop_
_entity_poly.entity_id
_entity_poly.type
_entity_poly.pdbx_seq_one_letter_code
_entity_poly.pdbx_strand_id
1 'polypeptide(L)'
;MYDDHTFLAAEHPDAVVELEALESSLSPIAAPPVAPANHGFQLPRRLWLSMFACYAIFFGFIAIATGGSGAARFAIVVSALYTLVYFGVARIGARQAGPEVPSPLERGRALMTWTGPMEPRAVYAQILIVPAVIAFFAIGIAILGPFAA
;
A
#
# COMPACT_ATOMS: atom_id res chain seq x y z
N MET A 1 39.61 54.23 -46.43
CA MET A 1 38.17 53.90 -46.33
C MET A 1 38.03 53.11 -45.04
N TYR A 2 37.31 53.67 -44.06
CA TYR A 2 37.01 53.22 -42.69
C TYR A 2 36.83 51.69 -42.58
N ASP A 3 37.58 51.00 -41.72
CA ASP A 3 37.22 50.50 -40.35
C ASP A 3 36.15 49.40 -40.33
N ASP A 4 36.44 48.31 -39.61
CA ASP A 4 35.52 47.65 -38.65
C ASP A 4 35.91 46.19 -38.36
N HIS A 5 37.00 45.92 -37.62
CA HIS A 5 37.14 44.65 -36.86
C HIS A 5 38.05 44.85 -35.64
N THR A 6 37.84 45.94 -34.88
CA THR A 6 38.45 46.15 -33.56
C THR A 6 37.51 45.63 -32.48
N PHE A 7 37.19 44.33 -32.51
CA PHE A 7 36.27 43.71 -31.52
C PHE A 7 36.79 42.37 -30.95
N LEU A 8 38.10 42.15 -30.92
CA LEU A 8 38.69 40.92 -30.37
C LEU A 8 39.84 41.18 -29.38
N ALA A 9 39.71 42.20 -28.53
CA ALA A 9 40.72 42.47 -27.50
C ALA A 9 40.14 43.17 -26.26
N ALA A 10 39.01 42.68 -25.75
CA ALA A 10 38.65 42.91 -24.36
C ALA A 10 38.41 41.53 -23.75
N GLU A 11 39.42 41.00 -23.04
CA GLU A 11 39.17 40.07 -21.94
C GLU A 11 38.18 40.77 -21.02
N HIS A 12 36.89 40.50 -21.21
CA HIS A 12 35.83 40.98 -20.32
C HIS A 12 35.81 40.05 -19.11
N PRO A 13 36.41 40.43 -17.96
CA PRO A 13 36.29 39.64 -16.74
C PRO A 13 34.82 39.40 -16.37
N ASP A 14 33.94 40.31 -16.79
CA ASP A 14 32.49 40.23 -16.62
C ASP A 14 31.87 39.02 -17.32
N ALA A 15 32.38 38.64 -18.50
CA ALA A 15 31.86 37.49 -19.25
C ALA A 15 32.23 36.16 -18.58
N VAL A 16 33.40 36.10 -17.95
CA VAL A 16 33.85 34.92 -17.17
C VAL A 16 33.02 34.79 -15.90
N VAL A 17 32.72 35.92 -15.24
CA VAL A 17 31.86 35.98 -14.05
C VAL A 17 30.41 35.61 -14.38
N GLU A 18 29.88 36.04 -15.52
CA GLU A 18 28.53 35.66 -15.97
C GLU A 18 28.43 34.17 -16.34
N LEU A 19 29.47 33.61 -16.99
CA LEU A 19 29.53 32.16 -17.25
C LEU A 19 29.60 31.35 -15.95
N GLU A 20 30.38 31.79 -14.98
CA GLU A 20 30.51 31.13 -13.67
C GLU A 20 29.21 31.24 -12.85
N ALA A 21 28.51 32.38 -12.94
CA ALA A 21 27.19 32.57 -12.32
C ALA A 21 26.11 31.71 -13.00
N LEU A 22 26.14 31.57 -14.33
CA LEU A 22 25.28 30.66 -15.08
C LEU A 22 25.59 29.21 -14.73
N GLU A 23 26.85 28.82 -14.61
CA GLU A 23 27.26 27.46 -14.24
C GLU A 23 26.93 27.14 -12.77
N SER A 24 27.03 28.12 -11.87
CA SER A 24 26.52 28.02 -10.50
C SER A 24 24.98 27.93 -10.45
N SER A 25 24.28 28.52 -11.42
CA SER A 25 22.80 28.45 -11.53
C SER A 25 22.32 27.18 -12.22
N LEU A 26 23.14 26.62 -13.12
CA LEU A 26 22.92 25.39 -13.86
C LEU A 26 23.52 24.17 -13.18
N SER A 27 24.26 24.36 -12.07
CA SER A 27 24.63 23.28 -11.16
C SER A 27 23.39 22.46 -10.90
N PRO A 28 23.37 21.17 -11.31
CA PRO A 28 22.17 20.37 -11.21
C PRO A 28 21.78 20.39 -9.74
N ILE A 29 20.64 21.03 -9.44
CA ILE A 29 19.97 20.95 -8.14
C ILE A 29 20.02 19.47 -7.81
N ALA A 30 20.82 19.12 -6.79
CA ALA A 30 21.08 17.74 -6.41
C ALA A 30 19.74 17.03 -6.48
N ALA A 31 19.65 16.01 -7.36
CA ALA A 31 18.39 15.35 -7.65
C ALA A 31 17.68 15.12 -6.30
N PRO A 32 16.42 15.57 -6.14
CA PRO A 32 15.75 15.49 -4.85
C PRO A 32 15.94 14.07 -4.33
N PRO A 33 16.32 13.89 -3.06
CA PRO A 33 16.65 12.57 -2.53
C PRO A 33 15.53 11.63 -2.94
N VAL A 34 15.87 10.63 -3.76
CA VAL A 34 14.91 9.67 -4.27
C VAL A 34 14.24 9.11 -3.03
N ALA A 35 12.94 9.37 -2.88
CA ALA A 35 12.18 8.87 -1.74
C ALA A 35 12.54 7.39 -1.59
N PRO A 36 12.92 6.93 -0.38
CA PRO A 36 13.29 5.54 -0.17
C PRO A 36 12.25 4.70 -0.89
N ALA A 37 12.68 3.77 -1.75
CA ALA A 37 11.76 2.96 -2.53
C ALA A 37 10.67 2.48 -1.57
N ASN A 38 9.47 3.05 -1.70
CA ASN A 38 8.32 2.65 -0.93
C ASN A 38 8.00 1.28 -1.50
N HIS A 39 8.69 0.26 -0.96
CA HIS A 39 8.24 -1.10 -1.11
C HIS A 39 6.82 -1.05 -0.56
N GLY A 40 5.83 -1.18 -1.44
CA GLY A 40 4.44 -0.97 -1.08
C GLY A 40 3.99 -2.03 -0.08
N PHE A 41 2.75 -2.46 -0.20
CA PHE A 41 2.19 -3.44 0.71
C PHE A 41 2.87 -4.81 0.47
N GLN A 42 4.02 -5.06 1.11
CA GLN A 42 4.82 -6.31 1.00
C GLN A 42 4.10 -7.53 1.61
N LEU A 43 2.77 -7.51 1.69
CA LEU A 43 2.01 -8.65 2.17
C LEU A 43 1.85 -9.68 1.04
N PRO A 44 2.13 -10.96 1.31
CA PRO A 44 1.98 -12.03 0.34
C PRO A 44 0.53 -12.17 -0.10
N ARG A 45 0.31 -12.56 -1.36
CA ARG A 45 -1.05 -12.69 -1.92
C ARG A 45 -1.92 -13.65 -1.10
N ARG A 46 -1.30 -14.69 -0.53
CA ARG A 46 -1.97 -15.68 0.33
C ARG A 46 -2.55 -15.03 1.58
N LEU A 47 -1.82 -14.15 2.24
CA LEU A 47 -2.28 -13.45 3.44
C LEU A 47 -3.49 -12.55 3.13
N TRP A 48 -3.43 -11.83 2.01
CA TRP A 48 -4.56 -11.03 1.51
C TRP A 48 -5.81 -11.88 1.26
N LEU A 49 -5.63 -13.03 0.61
CA LEU A 49 -6.73 -13.96 0.36
C LEU A 49 -7.29 -14.55 1.65
N SER A 50 -6.43 -14.88 2.62
CA SER A 50 -6.84 -15.37 3.95
C SER A 50 -7.65 -14.33 4.72
N MET A 51 -7.22 -13.07 4.74
CA MET A 51 -8.00 -11.98 5.34
C MET A 51 -9.38 -11.86 4.66
N PHE A 52 -9.42 -11.83 3.34
CA PHE A 52 -10.69 -11.74 2.59
C PHE A 52 -11.61 -12.92 2.90
N ALA A 53 -11.07 -14.13 2.97
CA ALA A 53 -11.81 -15.33 3.34
C ALA A 53 -12.42 -15.24 4.75
N CYS A 54 -11.72 -14.68 5.74
CA CYS A 54 -12.28 -14.46 7.08
C CYS A 54 -13.52 -13.55 7.03
N TYR A 55 -13.48 -12.45 6.27
CA TYR A 55 -14.64 -11.58 6.10
C TYR A 55 -15.80 -12.27 5.36
N ALA A 56 -15.50 -13.03 4.31
CA ALA A 56 -16.51 -13.79 3.58
C ALA A 56 -17.21 -14.81 4.49
N ILE A 57 -16.44 -15.52 5.33
CA ILE A 57 -16.96 -16.44 6.36
C ILE A 57 -17.83 -15.65 7.35
N PHE A 58 -17.32 -14.55 7.89
CA PHE A 58 -18.05 -13.73 8.85
C PHE A 58 -19.43 -13.30 8.31
N PHE A 59 -19.48 -12.66 7.15
CA PHE A 59 -20.74 -12.19 6.57
C PHE A 59 -21.66 -13.34 6.18
N GLY A 60 -21.11 -14.45 5.68
CA GLY A 60 -21.88 -15.64 5.34
C GLY A 60 -22.59 -16.23 6.57
N PHE A 61 -21.86 -16.46 7.66
CA PHE A 61 -22.44 -17.04 8.87
C PHE A 61 -23.37 -16.08 9.62
N ILE A 62 -23.06 -14.77 9.65
CA ILE A 62 -24.00 -13.78 10.22
C ILE A 62 -25.28 -13.69 9.39
N ALA A 63 -25.20 -13.77 8.06
CA ALA A 63 -26.38 -13.78 7.20
C ALA A 63 -27.25 -15.01 7.46
N ILE A 64 -26.64 -16.19 7.65
CA ILE A 64 -27.36 -17.41 8.02
C ILE A 64 -28.04 -17.24 9.39
N ALA A 65 -27.31 -16.72 10.38
CA ALA A 65 -27.82 -16.63 11.75
C ALA A 65 -28.86 -15.53 11.97
N THR A 66 -28.75 -14.41 11.27
CA THR A 66 -29.52 -13.18 11.56
C THR A 66 -30.33 -12.66 10.38
N GLY A 67 -30.21 -13.28 9.20
CA GLY A 67 -30.89 -12.88 7.97
C GLY A 67 -32.42 -13.08 7.96
N GLY A 68 -33.04 -13.40 9.09
CA GLY A 68 -34.50 -13.47 9.20
C GLY A 68 -35.20 -12.14 8.93
N SER A 69 -34.60 -11.01 9.33
CA SER A 69 -35.20 -9.68 9.17
C SER A 69 -34.64 -8.89 7.98
N GLY A 70 -35.51 -8.09 7.33
CA GLY A 70 -35.09 -7.23 6.22
C GLY A 70 -34.04 -6.18 6.62
N ALA A 71 -34.18 -5.61 7.82
CA ALA A 71 -33.22 -4.65 8.37
C ALA A 71 -31.83 -5.28 8.60
N ALA A 72 -31.76 -6.50 9.14
CA ALA A 72 -30.49 -7.20 9.32
C ALA A 72 -29.82 -7.52 7.98
N ARG A 73 -30.58 -8.02 6.99
CA ARG A 73 -30.04 -8.26 5.63
C ARG A 73 -29.48 -6.98 5.02
N PHE A 74 -30.21 -5.87 5.12
CA PHE A 74 -29.76 -4.58 4.60
C PHE A 74 -28.43 -4.14 5.24
N ALA A 75 -28.34 -4.20 6.57
CA ALA A 75 -27.11 -3.85 7.29
C ALA A 75 -25.92 -4.74 6.89
N ILE A 76 -26.15 -6.05 6.74
CA ILE A 76 -25.13 -7.02 6.31
C ILE A 76 -24.64 -6.70 4.90
N VAL A 77 -25.55 -6.44 3.96
CA VAL A 77 -25.19 -6.12 2.57
C VAL A 77 -24.36 -4.84 2.50
N VAL A 78 -24.79 -3.77 3.16
CA VAL A 78 -24.05 -2.50 3.17
C VAL A 78 -22.64 -2.70 3.78
N SER A 79 -22.53 -3.45 4.87
CA SER A 79 -21.24 -3.74 5.51
C SER A 79 -20.32 -4.58 4.62
N ALA A 80 -20.88 -5.58 3.93
CA ALA A 80 -20.14 -6.42 3.00
C ALA A 80 -19.66 -5.62 1.78
N LEU A 81 -20.49 -4.74 1.22
CA LEU A 81 -20.10 -3.83 0.14
C LEU A 81 -18.98 -2.90 0.56
N TYR A 82 -19.07 -2.32 1.77
CA TYR A 82 -18.00 -1.46 2.30
C TYR A 82 -16.67 -2.21 2.45
N THR A 83 -16.74 -3.45 2.96
CA THR A 83 -15.57 -4.33 3.01
C THR A 83 -15.02 -4.59 1.61
N LEU A 84 -15.88 -4.87 0.64
CA LEU A 84 -15.45 -5.10 -0.75
C LEU A 84 -14.79 -3.87 -1.37
N VAL A 85 -15.24 -2.65 -1.03
CA VAL A 85 -14.57 -1.40 -1.42
C VAL A 85 -13.17 -1.33 -0.84
N TYR A 86 -12.97 -1.65 0.44
CA TYR A 86 -11.64 -1.68 1.05
C TYR A 86 -10.67 -2.62 0.29
N PHE A 87 -11.09 -3.86 0.05
CA PHE A 87 -10.27 -4.83 -0.67
C PHE A 87 -10.08 -4.44 -2.15
N GLY A 88 -11.11 -3.86 -2.77
CA GLY A 88 -11.12 -3.43 -4.16
C GLY A 88 -10.19 -2.25 -4.43
N VAL A 89 -10.27 -1.20 -3.62
CA VAL A 89 -9.40 -0.01 -3.74
C VAL A 89 -7.95 -0.40 -3.54
N ALA A 90 -7.64 -1.19 -2.52
CA ALA A 90 -6.28 -1.69 -2.31
C ALA A 90 -5.76 -2.51 -3.50
N ARG A 91 -6.61 -3.36 -4.10
CA ARG A 91 -6.26 -4.13 -5.31
C ARG A 91 -5.99 -3.23 -6.52
N ILE A 92 -6.76 -2.16 -6.70
CA ILE A 92 -6.57 -1.20 -7.78
C ILE A 92 -5.27 -0.42 -7.56
N GLY A 93 -5.03 0.07 -6.34
CA GLY A 93 -3.80 0.77 -5.98
C GLY A 93 -2.56 -0.10 -6.20
N ALA A 94 -2.59 -1.37 -5.77
CA ALA A 94 -1.50 -2.31 -6.00
C ALA A 94 -1.21 -2.55 -7.49
N ARG A 95 -2.23 -2.48 -8.37
CA ARG A 95 -2.03 -2.59 -9.82
C ARG A 95 -1.40 -1.34 -10.43
N GLN A 96 -1.66 -0.16 -9.85
CA GLN A 96 -1.11 1.11 -10.33
C GLN A 96 0.34 1.33 -9.90
N ALA A 97 0.79 0.72 -8.80
CA ALA A 97 2.16 0.84 -8.28
C ALA A 97 3.24 0.21 -9.18
N GLY A 98 2.84 -0.62 -10.17
CA GLY A 98 3.77 -1.31 -11.07
C GLY A 98 4.32 -2.63 -10.49
N PRO A 99 5.26 -3.29 -11.19
CA PRO A 99 5.80 -4.58 -10.77
C PRO A 99 6.66 -4.45 -9.50
N GLU A 100 6.14 -4.92 -8.36
CA GLU A 100 6.91 -5.03 -7.11
C GLU A 100 7.66 -6.36 -7.02
N VAL A 101 8.82 -6.34 -6.35
CA VAL A 101 9.56 -7.57 -6.03
C VAL A 101 8.69 -8.43 -5.10
N PRO A 102 8.58 -9.76 -5.33
CA PRO A 102 7.81 -10.64 -4.47
C PRO A 102 8.17 -10.47 -3.00
N SER A 103 7.13 -10.45 -2.15
CA SER A 103 7.24 -10.24 -0.72
C SER A 103 8.36 -11.11 -0.12
N PRO A 104 9.21 -10.56 0.77
CA PRO A 104 10.19 -11.35 1.51
C PRO A 104 9.57 -12.58 2.18
N LEU A 105 8.30 -12.48 2.59
CA LEU A 105 7.53 -13.55 3.23
C LEU A 105 7.23 -14.72 2.29
N GLU A 106 7.05 -14.50 0.99
CA GLU A 106 6.86 -15.59 0.01
C GLU A 106 8.17 -16.35 -0.25
N ARG A 107 9.30 -15.69 0.00
CA ARG A 107 10.64 -16.28 -0.13
C ARG A 107 11.16 -16.89 1.18
N GLY A 108 10.31 -16.98 2.21
CA GLY A 108 10.68 -17.50 3.53
C GLY A 108 11.65 -16.60 4.30
N ARG A 109 11.84 -15.35 3.88
CA ARG A 109 12.69 -14.37 4.56
C ARG A 109 11.86 -13.56 5.56
N ALA A 110 12.51 -13.06 6.60
CA ALA A 110 11.88 -12.16 7.55
C ALA A 110 11.43 -10.86 6.87
N LEU A 111 10.29 -10.33 7.32
CA LEU A 111 9.82 -9.01 6.91
C LEU A 111 10.57 -7.96 7.73
N MET A 112 11.20 -6.99 7.08
CA MET A 112 11.87 -5.90 7.79
C MET A 112 10.83 -4.91 8.30
N THR A 113 10.73 -4.76 9.61
CA THR A 113 9.87 -3.77 10.28
C THR A 113 10.73 -2.69 10.94
N TRP A 114 10.10 -1.62 11.42
CA TRP A 114 10.79 -0.55 12.15
C TRP A 114 11.53 -1.06 13.41
N THR A 115 11.01 -2.11 14.06
CA THR A 115 11.58 -2.71 15.27
C THR A 115 12.53 -3.88 14.98
N GLY A 116 12.80 -4.17 13.70
CA GLY A 116 13.69 -5.24 13.28
C GLY A 116 13.01 -6.31 12.40
N PRO A 117 13.73 -7.39 12.06
CA PRO A 117 13.20 -8.47 11.24
C PRO A 117 12.13 -9.27 11.98
N MET A 118 10.96 -9.43 11.36
CA MET A 118 9.87 -10.24 11.88
C MET A 118 9.73 -11.55 11.09
N GLU A 119 9.65 -12.67 11.81
CA GLU A 119 9.45 -14.00 11.22
C GLU A 119 8.10 -14.07 10.48
N PRO A 120 8.02 -14.77 9.33
CA PRO A 120 6.77 -14.94 8.60
C PRO A 120 5.59 -15.41 9.46
N ARG A 121 5.78 -16.40 10.34
CA ARG A 121 4.69 -16.91 11.18
C ARG A 121 4.10 -15.84 12.10
N ALA A 122 4.96 -15.00 12.68
CA ALA A 122 4.53 -13.90 13.53
C ALA A 122 3.72 -12.86 12.74
N VAL A 123 4.16 -12.52 11.52
CA VAL A 123 3.42 -11.60 10.65
C VAL A 123 2.03 -12.14 10.33
N TYR A 124 1.94 -13.41 9.92
CA TYR A 124 0.64 -14.04 9.61
C TYR A 124 -0.27 -14.06 10.84
N ALA A 125 0.26 -14.42 12.01
CA ALA A 125 -0.51 -14.45 13.25
C ALA A 125 -1.04 -13.06 13.62
N GLN A 126 -0.20 -12.03 13.58
CA GLN A 126 -0.60 -10.67 13.95
C GLN A 126 -1.68 -10.10 13.03
N ILE A 127 -1.58 -10.37 11.73
CA ILE A 127 -2.52 -9.82 10.75
C ILE A 127 -3.83 -10.62 10.73
N LEU A 128 -3.77 -11.95 10.91
CA LEU A 128 -4.94 -12.81 10.82
C LEU A 128 -5.67 -13.01 12.15
N ILE A 129 -5.09 -12.69 13.31
CA ILE A 129 -5.74 -12.98 14.60
C ILE A 129 -7.11 -12.28 14.72
N VAL A 130 -7.18 -10.99 14.40
CA VAL A 130 -8.44 -10.24 14.52
C VAL A 130 -9.49 -10.73 13.51
N PRO A 131 -9.21 -10.82 12.19
CA PRO A 131 -10.16 -11.37 11.24
C PRO A 131 -10.60 -12.81 11.57
N ALA A 132 -9.68 -13.66 12.02
CA ALA A 132 -9.98 -15.03 12.38
C ALA A 132 -10.93 -15.11 13.57
N VAL A 133 -10.67 -14.35 14.64
CA VAL A 133 -11.54 -14.30 15.82
C VAL A 133 -12.96 -13.86 15.43
N ILE A 134 -13.08 -12.84 14.59
CA ILE A 134 -14.38 -12.35 14.11
C ILE A 134 -15.10 -13.44 13.27
N ALA A 135 -14.38 -14.14 12.40
CA ALA A 135 -14.94 -15.24 11.61
C ALA A 135 -15.42 -16.40 12.50
N PHE A 136 -14.61 -16.83 13.48
CA PHE A 136 -14.99 -17.87 14.43
C PHE A 136 -16.17 -17.45 15.33
N PHE A 137 -16.24 -16.18 15.70
CA PHE A 137 -17.38 -15.64 16.44
C PHE A 137 -18.68 -15.77 15.64
N ALA A 138 -18.68 -15.40 14.35
CA ALA A 138 -19.85 -15.58 13.50
C ALA A 138 -20.26 -17.04 13.33
N ILE A 139 -19.29 -17.94 13.18
CA ILE A 139 -19.54 -19.40 13.16
C ILE A 139 -20.20 -19.82 14.48
N GLY A 140 -19.69 -19.36 15.62
CA GLY A 140 -20.24 -19.66 16.94
C GLY A 140 -21.69 -19.19 17.08
N ILE A 141 -22.02 -17.96 16.65
CA ILE A 141 -23.40 -17.45 16.64
C ILE A 141 -24.30 -18.35 15.77
N ALA A 142 -23.85 -18.74 14.58
CA ALA A 142 -24.67 -19.56 13.69
C ALA A 142 -24.92 -20.98 14.23
N ILE A 143 -23.94 -21.56 14.94
CA ILE A 143 -24.09 -22.88 15.56
C ILE A 143 -24.96 -22.82 16.81
N LEU A 144 -24.76 -21.82 17.68
CA LEU A 144 -25.46 -21.71 18.96
C LEU A 144 -26.86 -21.09 18.84
N GLY A 145 -27.08 -20.23 17.84
CA GLY A 145 -28.34 -19.51 17.63
C GLY A 145 -29.59 -20.43 17.63
N PRO A 146 -29.59 -21.55 16.88
CA PRO A 146 -30.70 -22.50 16.87
C PRO A 146 -31.04 -23.11 18.24
N PHE A 147 -30.09 -23.14 19.19
CA PHE A 147 -30.31 -23.69 20.54
C PHE A 147 -30.73 -22.64 21.56
N ALA A 148 -30.68 -21.36 21.20
CA ALA A 148 -31.01 -20.23 22.08
C ALA A 148 -32.40 -19.62 21.79
N ALA A 149 -33.10 -20.10 20.76
CA ALA A 149 -34.45 -19.69 20.36
C ALA A 149 -35.50 -20.70 20.82
#